data_AF-A0A522PEI2-F1
#
_entry.id   AF-A0A522PEI2-F1
#
_cell.length_a   1.000
_cell.length_b   1.000
_cell.length_c   1.000
_cell.angle_alpha   90.00
_cell.angle_beta   90.00
_cell.angle_gamma   90.00
#
_symmetry.space_group_name_H-M   'P 1'
#
loop_
_entity.id
_entity.type
_entity.pdbx_description
1 polymer ?
#
loop_
_entity_poly.entity_id
_entity_poly.type
_entity_poly.pdbx_seq_one_letter_code
_entity_poly.pdbx_strand_id
1 'polypeptide(L)'
;MRRTRVKICGLTRVDDVVAAVQAGADAIGLVFYPASARRVSLDQAQNLRATVPAFVDVVSLFVNATREQVQAVIDHVKPDLLQFHGDESPGFCASFQHRYLRAFRLGAPGLDSPDAVLRSCRQFGDAAGWLFDSYSAGYGGSGQTFDSALLHAVRQAPDSRSIILAGGMTPTSVAAAIQSVQPYAVDVSSGVETSPGIKSAEKIRAFIRAASKQDRVASGNDKPHESSLDSTNVSDTI
;
A
#
# COMPACT_ATOMS: atom_id res chain seq x y z
N MET A 1 7.95 15.18 7.70
CA MET A 1 7.43 13.79 7.73
C MET A 1 8.02 13.01 6.56
N ARG A 2 8.18 11.68 6.69
CA ARG A 2 8.58 10.83 5.54
C ARG A 2 7.39 10.69 4.61
N ARG A 3 7.63 10.76 3.30
CA ARG A 3 6.62 10.54 2.26
C ARG A 3 5.92 9.18 2.45
N THR A 4 4.59 9.16 2.44
CA THR A 4 3.83 7.90 2.42
C THR A 4 3.94 7.25 1.05
N ARG A 5 4.36 5.98 1.00
CA ARG A 5 4.50 5.23 -0.27
C ARG A 5 3.16 4.70 -0.76
N VAL A 6 3.03 4.50 -2.07
CA VAL A 6 1.80 4.00 -2.68
C VAL A 6 2.06 2.75 -3.51
N LYS A 7 1.30 1.69 -3.22
CA LYS A 7 1.19 0.50 -4.05
C LYS A 7 -0.15 0.48 -4.77
N ILE A 8 -0.13 0.24 -6.09
CA ILE A 8 -1.33 -0.05 -6.88
C ILE A 8 -1.40 -1.56 -7.09
N CYS A 9 -2.46 -2.23 -6.64
CA CYS A 9 -2.55 -3.69 -6.64
C CYS A 9 -3.55 -4.23 -7.67
N GLY A 10 -3.31 -5.45 -8.16
CA GLY A 10 -4.20 -6.15 -9.07
C GLY A 10 -4.23 -5.55 -10.47
N LEU A 11 -3.05 -5.21 -11.00
CA LEU A 11 -2.92 -4.74 -12.38
C LEU A 11 -2.94 -5.93 -13.34
N THR A 12 -3.70 -5.80 -14.43
CA THR A 12 -3.87 -6.86 -15.43
C THR A 12 -3.50 -6.40 -16.85
N ARG A 13 -3.27 -5.11 -17.07
CA ARG A 13 -3.01 -4.52 -18.40
C ARG A 13 -1.78 -3.62 -18.37
N VAL A 14 -1.06 -3.59 -19.48
CA VAL A 14 0.13 -2.74 -19.65
C VAL A 14 -0.22 -1.27 -19.46
N ASP A 15 -1.32 -0.79 -20.03
CA ASP A 15 -1.76 0.61 -19.89
C ASP A 15 -1.97 1.02 -18.42
N ASP A 16 -2.48 0.09 -17.60
CA ASP A 16 -2.70 0.34 -16.18
C ASP A 16 -1.36 0.40 -15.41
N VAL A 17 -0.37 -0.39 -15.81
CA VAL A 17 1.00 -0.35 -15.26
C VAL A 17 1.65 0.98 -15.60
N VAL A 18 1.61 1.37 -16.87
CA VAL A 18 2.16 2.66 -17.34
C VAL A 18 1.49 3.81 -16.60
N ALA A 19 0.16 3.80 -16.47
CA ALA A 19 -0.57 4.84 -15.74
C ALA A 19 -0.18 4.90 -14.25
N ALA A 20 0.00 3.75 -13.58
CA ALA A 20 0.44 3.69 -12.19
C ALA A 20 1.86 4.26 -12.01
N VAL A 21 2.79 3.82 -12.84
CA VAL A 21 4.19 4.27 -12.83
C VAL A 21 4.28 5.78 -13.08
N GLN A 22 3.64 6.28 -14.14
CA GLN A 22 3.66 7.71 -14.49
C GLN A 22 3.01 8.58 -13.42
N ALA A 23 2.03 8.04 -12.68
CA ALA A 23 1.41 8.75 -11.57
C ALA A 23 2.27 8.78 -10.30
N GLY A 24 3.37 8.02 -10.24
CA GLY A 24 4.30 7.99 -9.12
C GLY A 24 4.04 6.88 -8.09
N ALA A 25 3.48 5.74 -8.52
CA ALA A 25 3.40 4.56 -7.67
C ALA A 25 4.81 4.05 -7.32
N ASP A 26 5.01 3.69 -6.06
CA ASP A 26 6.29 3.13 -5.58
C ASP A 26 6.33 1.60 -5.76
N ALA A 27 5.17 0.96 -5.87
CA ALA A 27 5.05 -0.46 -6.18
C ALA A 27 3.79 -0.78 -6.99
N ILE A 28 3.84 -1.88 -7.75
CA ILE A 28 2.65 -2.50 -8.36
C ILE A 28 2.43 -3.92 -7.81
N GLY A 29 1.17 -4.37 -7.81
CA GLY A 29 0.79 -5.72 -7.37
C GLY A 29 0.22 -6.57 -8.52
N LEU A 30 0.77 -7.78 -8.68
CA LEU A 30 0.31 -8.81 -9.61
C LEU A 30 -0.31 -9.96 -8.81
N VAL A 31 -1.53 -10.38 -9.15
CA VAL A 31 -2.29 -11.34 -8.33
C VAL A 31 -2.27 -12.73 -8.97
N PHE A 32 -1.82 -13.73 -8.21
CA PHE A 32 -1.77 -15.13 -8.64
C PHE A 32 -2.82 -16.01 -7.95
N TYR A 33 -3.83 -15.41 -7.31
CA TYR A 33 -4.93 -16.13 -6.69
C TYR A 33 -6.02 -16.52 -7.70
N PRO A 34 -6.32 -17.82 -7.93
CA PRO A 34 -7.24 -18.26 -8.96
C PRO A 34 -8.64 -17.66 -8.93
N ALA A 35 -9.23 -17.47 -7.75
CA ALA A 35 -10.59 -16.93 -7.62
C ALA A 35 -10.66 -15.40 -7.71
N SER A 36 -9.53 -14.71 -7.88
CA SER A 36 -9.50 -13.26 -8.04
C SER A 36 -9.89 -12.85 -9.46
N ALA A 37 -10.81 -11.91 -9.59
CA ALA A 37 -11.09 -11.22 -10.86
C ALA A 37 -9.87 -10.43 -11.40
N ARG A 38 -8.81 -10.28 -10.58
CA ARG A 38 -7.57 -9.57 -10.90
C ARG A 38 -6.41 -10.52 -11.17
N ARG A 39 -6.70 -11.83 -11.29
CA ARG A 39 -5.69 -12.86 -11.53
C ARG A 39 -4.98 -12.60 -12.86
N VAL A 40 -3.67 -12.78 -12.87
CA VAL A 40 -2.85 -12.83 -14.09
C VAL A 40 -2.24 -14.22 -14.27
N SER A 41 -1.97 -14.61 -15.53
CA SER A 41 -1.12 -15.76 -15.84
C SER A 41 0.37 -15.42 -15.66
N LEU A 42 1.26 -16.42 -15.71
CA LEU A 42 2.71 -16.20 -15.69
C LEU A 42 3.17 -15.34 -16.88
N ASP A 43 2.74 -15.69 -18.09
CA ASP A 43 3.10 -14.94 -19.30
C ASP A 43 2.59 -13.50 -19.27
N GLN A 44 1.36 -13.30 -18.79
CA GLN A 44 0.79 -11.98 -18.62
C GLN A 44 1.58 -11.18 -17.58
N ALA A 45 1.91 -11.78 -16.44
CA ALA A 45 2.71 -11.13 -15.41
C ALA A 45 4.10 -10.75 -15.89
N GLN A 46 4.75 -11.60 -16.70
CA GLN A 46 6.05 -11.31 -17.31
C GLN A 46 5.95 -10.11 -18.27
N ASN A 47 4.91 -10.08 -19.12
CA ASN A 47 4.66 -8.95 -20.01
C ASN A 47 4.40 -7.65 -19.23
N LEU A 48 3.68 -7.71 -18.12
CA LEU A 48 3.45 -6.54 -17.25
C LEU A 48 4.74 -6.10 -16.55
N ARG A 49 5.54 -7.04 -16.02
CA ARG A 49 6.83 -6.76 -15.36
C ARG A 49 7.80 -6.05 -16.29
N ALA A 50 7.85 -6.45 -17.56
CA ALA A 50 8.76 -5.88 -18.55
C ALA A 50 8.55 -4.38 -18.81
N THR A 51 7.38 -3.82 -18.46
CA THR A 51 7.08 -2.39 -18.66
C THR A 51 7.33 -1.54 -17.40
N VAL A 52 7.71 -2.17 -16.29
CA VAL A 52 8.00 -1.48 -15.03
C VAL A 52 9.45 -0.98 -15.05
N PRO A 53 9.69 0.34 -14.90
CA PRO A 53 11.04 0.89 -14.89
C PRO A 53 11.75 0.63 -13.55
N ALA A 54 13.03 0.98 -13.51
CA ALA A 54 13.78 1.01 -12.25
C ALA A 54 13.08 1.88 -11.19
N PHE A 55 13.30 1.54 -9.92
CA PHE A 55 12.76 2.20 -8.72
C PHE A 55 11.25 2.06 -8.48
N VAL A 56 10.58 1.13 -9.18
CA VAL A 56 9.21 0.70 -8.86
C VAL A 56 9.22 -0.79 -8.58
N ASP A 57 8.83 -1.17 -7.36
CA ASP A 57 8.82 -2.58 -6.94
C ASP A 57 7.64 -3.33 -7.58
N VAL A 58 7.86 -4.58 -7.99
CA VAL A 58 6.81 -5.50 -8.42
C VAL A 58 6.56 -6.54 -7.33
N VAL A 59 5.32 -6.56 -6.85
CA VAL A 59 4.88 -7.45 -5.77
C VAL A 59 3.97 -8.54 -6.32
N SER A 60 4.34 -9.81 -6.11
CA SER A 60 3.50 -10.95 -6.49
C SER A 60 2.67 -11.43 -5.31
N LEU A 61 1.35 -11.42 -5.46
CA LEU A 61 0.38 -11.73 -4.41
C LEU A 61 -0.16 -13.15 -4.53
N PHE A 62 -0.17 -13.86 -3.42
CA PHE A 62 -0.66 -15.23 -3.29
C PHE A 62 -1.71 -15.33 -2.18
N VAL A 63 -2.60 -16.31 -2.33
CA VAL A 63 -3.53 -16.76 -1.29
C VAL A 63 -3.51 -18.27 -1.33
N ASN A 64 -2.90 -18.88 -0.30
CA ASN A 64 -2.82 -20.33 -0.11
C ASN A 64 -2.28 -21.08 -1.36
N ALA A 65 -1.32 -20.47 -2.05
CA ALA A 65 -0.67 -21.09 -3.21
C ALA A 65 0.28 -22.22 -2.77
N THR A 66 0.49 -23.21 -3.63
CA THR A 66 1.48 -24.26 -3.37
C THR A 66 2.91 -23.72 -3.52
N ARG A 67 3.90 -24.45 -2.98
CA ARG A 67 5.32 -24.08 -3.12
C ARG A 67 5.72 -23.97 -4.59
N GLU A 68 5.27 -24.91 -5.41
CA GLU A 68 5.58 -25.01 -6.83
C GLU A 68 5.02 -23.80 -7.59
N GLN A 69 3.82 -23.35 -7.23
CA GLN A 69 3.20 -22.17 -7.83
C GLN A 69 3.98 -20.89 -7.49
N VAL A 70 4.38 -20.72 -6.23
CA VAL A 70 5.18 -19.56 -5.80
C VAL A 70 6.56 -19.58 -6.46
N GLN A 71 7.22 -20.74 -6.50
CA GLN A 71 8.53 -20.89 -7.13
C GLN A 71 8.48 -20.59 -8.63
N ALA A 72 7.46 -21.08 -9.34
CA ALA A 72 7.28 -20.77 -10.74
C ALA A 72 7.15 -19.25 -10.99
N VAL A 73 6.44 -18.51 -10.13
CA VAL A 73 6.36 -17.05 -10.23
C VAL A 73 7.72 -16.39 -9.97
N ILE A 74 8.47 -16.85 -8.97
CA ILE A 74 9.82 -16.33 -8.70
C ILE A 74 10.72 -16.48 -9.93
N ASP A 75 10.73 -17.67 -10.53
CA ASP A 75 11.63 -18.00 -11.63
C ASP A 75 11.28 -17.23 -12.92
N HIS A 76 9.99 -17.10 -13.22
CA HIS A 76 9.52 -16.52 -14.49
C HIS A 76 9.32 -15.00 -14.43
N VAL A 77 8.72 -14.51 -13.35
CA VAL A 77 8.33 -13.10 -13.20
C VAL A 77 9.41 -12.29 -12.50
N LYS A 78 10.23 -12.94 -11.65
CA LYS A 78 11.30 -12.30 -10.86
C LYS A 78 10.79 -11.06 -10.10
N PRO A 79 9.76 -11.20 -9.25
CA PRO A 79 9.23 -10.08 -8.47
C PRO A 79 10.25 -9.56 -7.46
N ASP A 80 10.10 -8.33 -7.00
CA ASP A 80 10.96 -7.75 -5.95
C ASP A 80 10.49 -8.15 -4.55
N LEU A 81 9.18 -8.37 -4.38
CA LEU A 81 8.59 -8.92 -3.15
C LEU A 81 7.50 -9.95 -3.45
N LEU A 82 7.36 -10.90 -2.52
CA LEU A 82 6.16 -11.74 -2.42
C LEU A 82 5.16 -11.10 -1.46
N GLN A 83 3.87 -11.33 -1.63
CA GLN A 83 2.83 -10.93 -0.68
C GLN A 83 1.93 -12.13 -0.39
N PHE A 84 1.92 -12.58 0.87
CA PHE A 84 1.10 -13.70 1.33
C PHE A 84 -0.15 -13.19 2.04
N HIS A 85 -1.31 -13.50 1.47
CA HIS A 85 -2.61 -12.93 1.85
C HIS A 85 -3.65 -14.00 2.24
N GLY A 86 -3.24 -15.26 2.37
CA GLY A 86 -4.05 -16.35 2.90
C GLY A 86 -3.69 -16.67 4.35
N ASP A 87 -3.66 -17.97 4.63
CA ASP A 87 -3.40 -18.61 5.92
C ASP A 87 -2.01 -19.25 5.94
N GLU A 88 -1.09 -18.75 5.11
CA GLU A 88 0.26 -19.29 4.99
C GLU A 88 1.01 -19.18 6.34
N SER A 89 1.71 -20.25 6.71
CA SER A 89 2.48 -20.27 7.96
C SER A 89 3.77 -19.44 7.83
N PRO A 90 4.34 -18.96 8.96
CA PRO A 90 5.62 -18.24 8.95
C PRO A 90 6.74 -19.01 8.24
N GLY A 91 6.84 -20.31 8.53
CA GLY A 91 7.83 -21.19 7.91
C GLY A 91 7.63 -21.34 6.40
N PHE A 92 6.39 -21.39 5.92
CA PHE A 92 6.11 -21.40 4.48
C PHE A 92 6.58 -20.10 3.82
N CYS A 93 6.19 -18.94 4.36
CA CYS A 93 6.58 -17.63 3.82
C CYS A 93 8.11 -17.45 3.76
N ALA A 94 8.82 -17.81 4.83
CA ALA A 94 10.28 -17.67 4.92
C ALA A 94 11.05 -18.66 4.03
N SER A 95 10.46 -19.82 3.70
CA SER A 95 11.15 -20.89 2.99
C SER A 95 11.59 -20.56 1.56
N PHE A 96 11.05 -19.50 0.95
CA PHE A 96 11.43 -19.07 -0.40
C PHE A 96 12.71 -18.24 -0.44
N GLN A 97 13.26 -17.86 0.72
CA GLN A 97 14.46 -17.00 0.82
C GLN A 97 14.32 -15.70 0.00
N HIS A 98 13.08 -15.20 -0.07
CA HIS A 98 12.69 -14.02 -0.82
C HIS A 98 12.04 -13.02 0.13
N ARG A 99 12.29 -11.72 -0.08
CA ARG A 99 11.62 -10.68 0.71
C ARG A 99 10.11 -10.79 0.51
N TYR A 100 9.35 -10.69 1.59
CA TYR A 100 7.90 -10.82 1.54
C TYR A 100 7.16 -9.83 2.45
N LEU A 101 5.91 -9.56 2.07
CA LEU A 101 4.90 -8.90 2.88
C LEU A 101 3.94 -9.95 3.42
N ARG A 102 3.52 -9.79 4.68
CA ARG A 102 2.42 -10.58 5.26
C ARG A 102 1.18 -9.71 5.41
N ALA A 103 0.04 -10.15 4.87
CA ALA A 103 -1.22 -9.47 5.05
C ALA A 103 -2.04 -10.05 6.22
N PHE A 104 -2.71 -9.17 6.96
CA PHE A 104 -3.59 -9.50 8.09
C PHE A 104 -4.96 -8.87 7.85
N ARG A 105 -6.03 -9.64 8.06
CA ARG A 105 -7.42 -9.17 7.90
C ARG A 105 -7.93 -8.69 9.26
N LEU A 106 -7.92 -7.39 9.49
CA LEU A 106 -8.32 -6.81 10.78
C LEU A 106 -9.82 -6.99 11.02
N GLY A 107 -10.19 -7.41 12.23
CA GLY A 107 -11.58 -7.70 12.60
C GLY A 107 -12.03 -9.13 12.26
N ALA A 108 -11.19 -9.93 11.61
CA ALA A 108 -11.43 -11.37 11.51
C ALA A 108 -11.28 -12.04 12.89
N PRO A 109 -11.88 -13.24 13.11
CA PRO A 109 -11.71 -13.97 14.36
C PRO A 109 -10.23 -14.13 14.74
N GLY A 110 -9.87 -13.72 15.96
CA GLY A 110 -8.49 -13.73 16.46
C GLY A 110 -7.65 -12.50 16.07
N LEU A 111 -8.20 -11.53 15.34
CA LEU A 111 -7.60 -10.24 14.97
C LEU A 111 -8.54 -9.07 15.30
N ASP A 112 -9.30 -9.20 16.38
CA ASP A 112 -10.37 -8.32 16.86
C ASP A 112 -9.96 -7.48 18.08
N SER A 113 -8.70 -7.58 18.52
CA SER A 113 -8.13 -6.72 19.57
C SER A 113 -6.68 -6.32 19.23
N PRO A 114 -6.19 -5.16 19.70
CA PRO A 114 -4.83 -4.69 19.39
C PRO A 114 -3.74 -5.70 19.76
N ASP A 115 -3.86 -6.34 20.92
CA ASP A 115 -2.87 -7.33 21.38
C ASP A 115 -2.91 -8.62 20.56
N ALA A 116 -4.09 -9.05 20.13
CA ALA A 116 -4.22 -10.24 19.28
C ALA A 116 -3.59 -9.99 17.90
N VAL A 117 -3.81 -8.80 17.33
CA VAL A 117 -3.15 -8.38 16.08
C VAL A 117 -1.63 -8.38 16.25
N LEU A 118 -1.08 -7.73 17.28
CA LEU A 118 0.37 -7.70 17.50
C LEU A 118 0.96 -9.10 17.71
N ARG A 119 0.30 -9.96 18.50
CA ARG A 119 0.74 -11.35 18.69
C ARG A 119 0.83 -12.11 17.36
N SER A 120 -0.18 -11.95 16.49
CA SER A 120 -0.18 -12.57 15.16
C SER A 120 0.94 -12.00 14.28
N CYS A 121 1.14 -10.68 14.27
CA CYS A 121 2.22 -10.04 13.52
C CYS A 121 3.62 -10.54 13.91
N ARG A 122 3.87 -10.73 15.20
CA ARG A 122 5.16 -11.23 15.71
C ARG A 122 5.53 -12.63 15.22
N GLN A 123 4.56 -13.46 14.88
CA GLN A 123 4.83 -14.76 14.25
C GLN A 123 5.49 -14.61 12.88
N PHE A 124 5.28 -13.47 12.21
CA PHE A 124 5.86 -13.12 10.92
C PHE A 124 6.92 -12.03 11.08
N GLY A 125 7.78 -12.17 12.10
CA GLY A 125 8.86 -11.24 12.40
C GLY A 125 9.83 -11.04 11.24
N ASP A 126 10.04 -12.03 10.37
CA ASP A 126 10.96 -11.92 9.22
C ASP A 126 10.36 -11.22 7.99
N ALA A 127 9.08 -10.83 8.05
CA ALA A 127 8.44 -10.09 6.97
C ALA A 127 9.07 -8.71 6.80
N ALA A 128 9.24 -8.28 5.54
CA ALA A 128 9.71 -6.93 5.22
C ALA A 128 8.68 -5.84 5.55
N GLY A 129 7.42 -6.22 5.72
CA GLY A 129 6.33 -5.34 6.11
C GLY A 129 5.06 -6.11 6.45
N TRP A 130 4.21 -5.49 7.24
CA TRP A 130 2.90 -6.01 7.62
C TRP A 130 1.81 -5.18 6.95
N LEU A 131 1.01 -5.84 6.13
CA LEU A 131 -0.11 -5.24 5.43
C LEU A 131 -1.40 -5.51 6.19
N PHE A 132 -2.20 -4.49 6.40
CA PHE A 132 -3.47 -4.59 7.14
C PHE A 132 -4.62 -4.28 6.21
N ASP A 133 -5.42 -5.30 5.91
CA ASP A 133 -6.61 -5.19 5.08
C ASP A 133 -7.86 -5.17 5.98
N SER A 134 -8.84 -4.33 5.64
CA SER A 134 -10.10 -4.25 6.37
C SER A 134 -10.92 -5.51 6.10
N TYR A 135 -11.39 -6.21 7.14
CA TYR A 135 -12.30 -7.33 6.94
C TYR A 135 -13.66 -6.86 6.41
N SER A 136 -14.01 -7.28 5.20
CA SER A 136 -15.39 -7.40 4.76
C SER A 136 -15.76 -8.89 4.77
N ALA A 137 -17.02 -9.22 5.07
CA ALA A 137 -17.49 -10.60 4.92
C ALA A 137 -17.48 -10.96 3.41
N GLY A 138 -16.35 -11.49 2.94
CA GLY A 138 -16.06 -11.77 1.53
C GLY A 138 -14.78 -11.10 1.02
N TYR A 139 -14.13 -11.67 -0.01
CA TYR A 139 -12.98 -11.06 -0.68
C TYR A 139 -13.43 -9.86 -1.57
N GLY A 140 -13.75 -8.72 -0.95
CA GLY A 140 -14.19 -7.52 -1.67
C GLY A 140 -14.85 -6.50 -0.74
N GLY A 141 -14.35 -5.26 -0.76
CA GLY A 141 -14.61 -4.22 0.25
C GLY A 141 -16.07 -3.85 0.49
N SER A 142 -16.47 -3.82 1.76
CA SER A 142 -17.84 -3.53 2.23
C SER A 142 -18.04 -2.13 2.83
N GLY A 143 -17.11 -1.20 2.65
CA GLY A 143 -17.27 0.17 3.15
C GLY A 143 -17.31 0.31 4.69
N GLN A 144 -17.01 -0.75 5.43
CA GLN A 144 -16.75 -0.68 6.88
C GLN A 144 -15.46 0.13 7.11
N THR A 145 -15.57 1.16 7.92
CA THR A 145 -14.46 2.04 8.28
C THR A 145 -13.37 1.22 8.96
N PHE A 146 -12.15 1.31 8.45
CA PHE A 146 -10.96 0.70 9.05
C PHE A 146 -10.85 1.10 10.52
N ASP A 147 -11.00 0.14 11.45
CA ASP A 147 -10.82 0.42 12.88
C ASP A 147 -9.33 0.51 13.22
N SER A 148 -8.83 1.74 13.09
CA SER A 148 -7.43 2.06 13.40
C SER A 148 -7.02 1.78 14.85
N ALA A 149 -7.97 1.63 15.78
CA ALA A 149 -7.65 1.28 17.16
C ALA A 149 -7.01 -0.10 17.26
N LEU A 150 -7.37 -1.04 16.38
CA LEU A 150 -6.78 -2.38 16.31
C LEU A 150 -5.28 -2.36 15.98
N LEU A 151 -4.76 -1.28 15.40
CA LEU A 151 -3.33 -1.12 15.15
C LEU A 151 -2.55 -0.46 16.29
N HIS A 152 -3.20 -0.06 17.38
CA HIS A 152 -2.54 0.69 18.44
C HIS A 152 -1.30 -0.03 18.98
N ALA A 153 -1.45 -1.29 19.41
CA ALA A 153 -0.35 -2.09 19.94
C ALA A 153 0.76 -2.30 18.90
N VAL A 154 0.40 -2.56 17.64
CA VAL A 154 1.36 -2.72 16.52
C VAL A 154 2.18 -1.46 16.29
N ARG A 155 1.56 -0.27 16.37
CA ARG A 155 2.24 1.02 16.16
C ARG A 155 3.23 1.37 17.28
N GLN A 156 2.96 0.92 18.50
CA GLN A 156 3.81 1.20 19.67
C GLN A 156 4.91 0.17 19.87
N ALA A 157 4.80 -1.00 19.25
CA ALA A 157 5.76 -2.09 19.43
C ALA A 157 7.13 -1.73 18.80
N PRO A 158 8.25 -1.84 19.55
CA PRO A 158 9.58 -1.52 19.04
C PRO A 158 10.06 -2.51 17.96
N ASP A 159 9.52 -3.73 17.98
CA ASP A 159 9.77 -4.79 17.00
C ASP A 159 8.80 -4.73 15.81
N SER A 160 8.02 -3.65 15.68
CA SER A 160 7.07 -3.49 14.59
C SER A 160 7.76 -3.36 13.23
N ARG A 161 7.18 -4.01 12.22
CA ARG A 161 7.60 -3.86 10.82
C ARG A 161 6.90 -2.68 10.18
N SER A 162 7.37 -2.29 8.99
CA SER A 162 6.71 -1.25 8.20
C SER A 162 5.24 -1.59 7.99
N ILE A 163 4.36 -0.72 8.47
CA ILE A 163 2.90 -0.87 8.37
C ILE A 163 2.44 -0.41 6.99
N ILE A 164 1.81 -1.30 6.24
CA ILE A 164 1.13 -1.00 4.99
C ILE A 164 -0.38 -1.06 5.24
N LEU A 165 -1.08 0.02 4.94
CA LEU A 165 -2.53 0.07 5.09
C LEU A 165 -3.20 -0.32 3.77
N ALA A 166 -4.19 -1.20 3.81
CA ALA A 166 -5.00 -1.60 2.68
C ALA A 166 -6.50 -1.54 3.04
N GLY A 167 -7.37 -1.99 2.13
CA GLY A 167 -8.79 -2.17 2.39
C GLY A 167 -9.67 -0.96 2.10
N GLY A 168 -10.54 -1.10 1.11
CA GLY A 168 -11.63 -0.15 0.80
C GLY A 168 -11.24 1.29 0.47
N MET A 169 -9.95 1.64 0.45
CA MET A 169 -9.50 3.01 0.26
C MET A 169 -9.79 3.52 -1.15
N THR A 170 -10.17 4.78 -1.24
CA THR A 170 -10.47 5.51 -2.46
C THR A 170 -9.67 6.82 -2.48
N PRO A 171 -9.64 7.56 -3.62
CA PRO A 171 -9.03 8.88 -3.66
C PRO A 171 -9.59 9.87 -2.62
N THR A 172 -10.82 9.67 -2.15
CA THR A 172 -11.46 10.55 -1.16
C THR A 172 -11.20 10.14 0.28
N SER A 173 -10.88 8.86 0.56
CA SER A 173 -10.66 8.37 1.94
C SER A 173 -9.19 8.21 2.34
N VAL A 174 -8.27 8.09 1.38
CA VAL A 174 -6.85 7.78 1.66
C VAL A 174 -6.17 8.83 2.54
N ALA A 175 -6.48 10.11 2.36
CA ALA A 175 -5.85 11.18 3.14
C ALA A 175 -6.17 11.07 4.65
N ALA A 176 -7.43 10.80 4.99
CA ALA A 176 -7.85 10.62 6.38
C ALA A 176 -7.24 9.35 7.00
N ALA A 177 -7.14 8.28 6.21
CA ALA A 177 -6.51 7.03 6.64
C ALA A 177 -5.02 7.21 6.97
N ILE A 178 -4.29 7.93 6.10
CA ILE A 178 -2.89 8.30 6.35
C ILE A 178 -2.77 9.17 7.59
N GLN A 179 -3.63 10.18 7.74
CA GLN A 179 -3.57 11.09 8.89
C GLN A 179 -3.74 10.36 10.22
N SER A 180 -4.68 9.41 10.27
CA SER A 180 -4.98 8.62 11.48
C SER A 180 -3.85 7.63 11.83
N VAL A 181 -3.37 6.87 10.84
CA VAL A 181 -2.47 5.73 11.08
C VAL A 181 -1.00 6.09 10.94
N GLN A 182 -0.66 7.07 10.11
CA GLN A 182 0.71 7.41 9.70
C GLN A 182 1.49 6.18 9.20
N PRO A 183 0.95 5.43 8.21
CA PRO A 183 1.56 4.20 7.73
C PRO A 183 2.82 4.48 6.91
N TYR A 184 3.66 3.45 6.75
CA TYR A 184 4.79 3.51 5.83
C TYR A 184 4.34 3.58 4.36
N ALA A 185 3.28 2.83 4.03
CA ALA A 185 2.69 2.79 2.71
C ALA A 185 1.17 2.58 2.76
N VAL A 186 0.50 2.91 1.67
CA VAL A 186 -0.89 2.54 1.39
C VAL A 186 -0.95 1.64 0.16
N ASP A 187 -1.84 0.66 0.17
CA ASP A 187 -2.10 -0.29 -0.92
C ASP A 187 -3.56 -0.16 -1.38
N VAL A 188 -3.77 0.08 -2.67
CA VAL A 188 -5.12 0.25 -3.23
C VAL A 188 -5.33 -0.67 -4.43
N SER A 189 -6.51 -1.28 -4.48
CA SER A 189 -6.92 -2.12 -5.60
C SER A 189 -8.23 -1.62 -6.24
N SER A 190 -9.39 -1.92 -5.63
CA SER A 190 -10.70 -1.61 -6.21
C SER A 190 -11.06 -0.11 -6.20
N GLY A 191 -10.54 0.67 -5.25
CA GLY A 191 -10.83 2.10 -5.17
C GLY A 191 -10.32 2.93 -6.34
N VAL A 192 -9.47 2.36 -7.19
CA VAL A 192 -8.95 2.99 -8.41
C VAL A 192 -9.36 2.25 -9.69
N GLU A 193 -10.40 1.42 -9.62
CA GLU A 193 -10.94 0.67 -10.77
C GLU A 193 -12.13 1.36 -11.44
N THR A 194 -12.32 1.10 -12.74
CA THR A 194 -13.60 1.30 -13.43
C THR A 194 -14.48 0.06 -13.34
N SER A 195 -13.88 -1.13 -13.40
CA SER A 195 -14.50 -2.43 -13.15
C SER A 195 -13.44 -3.40 -12.59
N PRO A 196 -13.83 -4.55 -12.00
CA PRO A 196 -12.86 -5.48 -11.41
C PRO A 196 -11.74 -5.86 -12.39
N GLY A 197 -10.49 -5.57 -12.02
CA GLY A 197 -9.32 -5.84 -12.86
C GLY A 197 -8.96 -4.76 -13.89
N ILE A 198 -9.80 -3.73 -14.08
CA ILE A 198 -9.59 -2.63 -15.02
C ILE A 198 -9.37 -1.32 -14.24
N LYS A 199 -8.14 -0.79 -14.24
CA LYS A 199 -7.83 0.44 -13.52
C LYS A 199 -8.30 1.68 -14.28
N SER A 200 -8.57 2.75 -13.54
CA SER A 200 -8.78 4.11 -14.08
C SER A 200 -7.53 4.94 -13.85
N ALA A 201 -6.89 5.39 -14.92
CA ALA A 201 -5.72 6.28 -14.84
C ALA A 201 -6.04 7.59 -14.08
N GLU A 202 -7.26 8.10 -14.22
CA GLU A 202 -7.72 9.27 -13.48
C GLU A 202 -7.78 9.00 -11.97
N LYS A 203 -8.40 7.87 -11.57
CA LYS A 203 -8.51 7.51 -10.14
C LYS A 203 -7.15 7.18 -9.53
N ILE A 204 -6.25 6.51 -10.27
CA ILE A 204 -4.86 6.28 -9.85
C ILE A 204 -4.18 7.63 -9.53
N ARG A 205 -4.22 8.57 -10.48
CA ARG A 205 -3.62 9.90 -10.30
C ARG A 205 -4.26 10.65 -9.12
N ALA A 206 -5.58 10.58 -8.98
CA ALA A 206 -6.28 11.21 -7.87
C ALA A 206 -5.87 10.61 -6.52
N PHE A 207 -5.75 9.27 -6.44
CA PHE A 207 -5.33 8.55 -5.23
C PHE A 207 -3.91 8.94 -4.80
N ILE A 208 -2.93 8.88 -5.72
CA ILE A 208 -1.54 9.20 -5.40
C ILE A 208 -1.38 10.67 -5.00
N ARG A 209 -2.11 11.59 -5.66
CA ARG A 209 -2.14 13.00 -5.26
C ARG A 209 -2.72 13.18 -3.85
N ALA A 210 -3.83 12.51 -3.54
CA ALA A 210 -4.45 12.59 -2.22
C ALA A 210 -3.52 12.05 -1.12
N ALA A 211 -2.80 10.95 -1.39
CA ALA A 211 -1.79 10.42 -0.48
C ALA A 211 -0.60 11.38 -0.28
N SER A 212 -0.08 11.97 -1.36
CA SER A 212 1.11 12.83 -1.33
C SER A 212 0.86 14.22 -0.73
N LYS A 213 -0.37 14.73 -0.73
CA LYS A 213 -0.69 16.07 -0.17
C LYS A 213 -0.40 16.17 1.33
N GLN A 214 -0.54 15.07 2.08
CA GLN A 214 -0.28 15.04 3.51
C GLN A 214 1.20 15.25 3.84
N ASP A 215 2.10 14.82 2.94
CA ASP A 215 3.53 14.97 3.14
C ASP A 215 4.00 16.43 3.01
N ARG A 216 3.28 17.25 2.22
CA ARG A 216 3.59 18.67 2.01
C ARG A 216 3.09 19.57 3.14
N VAL A 217 1.92 19.28 3.70
CA VAL A 217 1.32 20.10 4.78
C VAL A 217 2.15 20.02 6.07
N ALA A 218 2.75 18.86 6.36
CA ALA A 218 3.64 18.71 7.53
C ALA A 218 5.03 19.35 7.38
N SER A 219 5.35 19.89 6.19
CA SER A 219 6.65 20.48 5.86
C SER A 219 6.60 22.02 5.80
N GLY A 220 5.41 22.63 5.88
CA GLY A 220 5.21 24.07 5.74
C GLY A 220 4.65 24.70 7.00
N ASN A 221 5.53 25.05 7.94
CA ASN A 221 5.25 26.10 8.93
C ASN A 221 5.86 27.40 8.40
N ASP A 222 5.38 27.85 7.24
CA ASP A 222 5.75 29.16 6.69
C ASP A 222 4.68 30.14 7.17
N LYS A 223 4.97 30.79 8.31
CA LYS A 223 4.16 31.92 8.77
C LYS A 223 4.28 33.02 7.70
N PRO A 224 3.19 33.70 7.32
CA PRO A 224 3.30 34.92 6.55
C PRO A 224 4.13 35.93 7.35
N HIS A 225 5.27 36.35 6.81
CA HIS A 225 5.97 37.53 7.28
C HIS A 225 5.07 38.73 6.97
N GLU A 226 4.36 39.26 7.97
CA GLU A 226 3.84 40.62 7.90
C GLU A 226 5.05 41.57 7.89
N SER A 227 5.31 42.17 6.73
CA SER A 227 6.24 43.28 6.61
C SER A 227 5.58 44.54 7.15
N SER A 228 5.92 44.92 8.39
CA SER A 228 5.70 46.27 8.89
C SER A 228 6.60 47.23 8.11
N LEU A 229 6.03 47.91 7.10
CA LEU A 229 6.66 49.07 6.48
C LEU A 229 6.56 50.24 7.46
N ASP A 230 7.70 50.51 8.10
CA ASP A 230 7.95 51.69 8.90
C ASP A 230 8.10 52.89 7.94
N SER A 231 7.15 53.82 7.97
CA SER A 231 7.17 55.04 7.16
C SER A 231 7.78 56.19 7.98
N THR A 232 9.10 56.28 8.00
CA THR A 232 9.79 57.53 8.37
C THR A 232 10.01 58.37 7.11
N ASN A 233 9.14 59.35 6.90
CA ASN A 233 9.39 60.49 6.03
C ASN A 233 10.38 61.42 6.73
N VAL A 234 11.60 61.53 6.21
CA VAL A 234 12.47 62.69 6.45
C VAL A 234 12.51 63.49 5.14
N SER A 235 11.90 64.66 5.19
CA SER A 235 11.95 65.68 4.16
C SER A 235 13.23 66.49 4.34
N ASP A 236 14.18 66.36 3.42
CA ASP A 236 15.27 67.33 3.26
C ASP A 236 14.94 68.26 2.08
N THR A 237 14.76 69.54 2.42
CA THR A 237 14.80 70.66 1.48
C THR A 237 16.07 71.45 1.78
N ILE A 238 16.72 71.90 0.69
CA ILE A 238 17.91 72.75 0.54
C ILE A 238 19.20 71.97 0.31
#